data_AF-A0A5R9QGG6-F1
#
_entry.id   AF-A0A5R9QGG6-F1
#
_cell.length_a   1.000
_cell.length_b   1.000
_cell.length_c   1.000
_cell.angle_alpha   90.00
_cell.angle_beta   90.00
_cell.angle_gamma   90.00
#
_symmetry.space_group_name_H-M   'P 1'
#
loop_
_entity.id
_entity.type
_entity.pdbx_description
1 polymer ?
#
loop_
_entity_poly.entity_id
_entity_poly.type
_entity_poly.pdbx_seq_one_letter_code
_entity_poly.pdbx_strand_id
1 'polypeptide(L)'
;MPGAPWVGYFEHLEQALRLQDVEGAVRARDSVPGPGMGGFGEFLEDHPEIWSTHRELMDLVGDLKLHSRYGVTRERHRGGI
;
A
#
# COMPACT_ATOMS: atom_id res chain seq x y z
N MET A 1 6.88 14.53 -15.38
CA MET A 1 6.08 13.40 -15.89
C MET A 1 4.93 13.18 -14.93
N PRO A 2 3.67 13.07 -15.40
CA PRO A 2 2.56 12.63 -14.56
C PRO A 2 2.91 11.24 -13.96
N GLY A 3 2.66 11.02 -12.67
CA GLY A 3 2.96 9.74 -11.97
C GLY A 3 4.35 9.62 -11.33
N ALA A 4 5.31 10.47 -11.67
CA ALA A 4 6.72 10.29 -11.25
C ALA A 4 7.07 10.50 -9.74
N PRO A 5 6.28 11.17 -8.87
CA PRO A 5 6.59 11.18 -7.44
C PRO A 5 6.12 9.93 -6.70
N TRP A 6 5.18 9.15 -7.27
CA TRP A 6 4.47 8.10 -6.53
C TRP A 6 5.11 6.71 -6.67
N VAL A 7 5.60 6.39 -7.87
CA VAL A 7 6.15 5.07 -8.21
C VAL A 7 7.27 4.66 -7.24
N GLY A 8 8.17 5.58 -6.89
CA GLY A 8 9.28 5.30 -5.97
C GLY A 8 8.85 4.91 -4.55
N TYR A 9 7.62 5.25 -4.12
CA TYR A 9 7.09 4.79 -2.83
C TYR A 9 6.65 3.32 -2.89
N PHE A 10 6.07 2.90 -4.01
CA PHE A 10 5.70 1.51 -4.24
C PHE A 10 6.94 0.62 -4.38
N GLU A 11 7.97 1.07 -5.11
CA GLU A 11 9.23 0.34 -5.26
C GLU A 11 9.94 0.12 -3.91
N HIS A 12 9.99 1.15 -3.06
CA HIS A 12 10.54 1.00 -1.70
C HIS A 12 9.76 0.02 -0.85
N LEU A 13 8.43 0.03 -0.91
CA LEU A 13 7.59 -0.91 -0.18
C LEU A 13 7.81 -2.35 -0.68
N GLU A 14 7.86 -2.54 -2.01
CA GLU A 14 8.16 -3.84 -2.61
C GLU A 14 9.53 -4.36 -2.16
N GLN A 15 10.55 -3.51 -2.19
CA GLN A 15 11.90 -3.88 -1.77
C GLN A 15 11.96 -4.28 -0.29
N ALA A 16 11.31 -3.51 0.59
CA ALA A 16 11.28 -3.83 2.02
C ALA A 16 10.54 -5.16 2.30
N LEU A 17 9.42 -5.40 1.62
CA LEU A 17 8.69 -6.68 1.72
C LEU A 17 9.55 -7.86 1.22
N ARG A 18 10.25 -7.69 0.08
CA ARG A 18 11.14 -8.71 -0.48
C ARG A 18 12.30 -9.05 0.47
N LEU A 19 12.83 -8.06 1.18
CA LEU A 19 13.91 -8.22 2.15
C LEU A 19 13.43 -8.69 3.54
N GLN A 20 12.12 -8.87 3.72
CA GLN A 20 11.50 -9.13 5.04
C GLN A 20 11.87 -8.07 6.09
N ASP A 21 12.14 -6.84 5.63
CA ASP A 21 12.46 -5.70 6.48
C ASP A 21 11.16 -5.08 6.99
N VAL A 22 10.75 -5.51 8.18
CA VAL A 22 9.51 -5.05 8.82
C VAL A 22 9.55 -3.55 9.09
N GLU A 23 10.70 -3.00 9.52
CA GLU A 23 10.83 -1.55 9.75
C GLU A 23 10.79 -0.77 8.45
N GLY A 24 11.51 -1.23 7.42
CA GLY A 24 11.49 -0.65 6.08
C GLY A 24 10.08 -0.66 5.49
N ALA A 25 9.34 -1.75 5.65
CA ALA A 25 7.97 -1.87 5.16
C ALA A 25 7.05 -0.89 5.88
N VAL A 26 7.22 -0.73 7.20
CA VAL A 26 6.45 0.25 8.01
C VAL A 26 6.75 1.69 7.60
N ARG A 27 8.01 2.04 7.28
CA ARG A 27 8.37 3.39 6.82
C ARG A 27 7.88 3.66 5.39
N ALA A 28 8.08 2.72 4.47
CA ALA A 28 7.64 2.84 3.08
C ALA A 28 6.11 2.94 2.99
N ARG A 29 5.40 2.19 3.83
CA ARG A 29 3.94 2.24 3.98
C ARG A 29 3.39 3.63 4.26
N ASP A 30 4.02 4.40 5.15
CA ASP A 30 3.55 5.75 5.48
C ASP A 30 3.80 6.76 4.34
N SER A 31 4.55 6.33 3.33
CA SER A 31 4.84 7.10 2.13
C SER A 31 3.96 6.72 0.94
N VAL A 32 3.18 5.62 1.02
CA VAL A 32 2.24 5.24 -0.04
C VAL A 32 1.10 6.28 -0.12
N PRO A 33 0.90 6.93 -1.27
CA PRO A 33 -0.13 7.96 -1.39
C PRO A 33 -1.54 7.36 -1.27
N GLY A 34 -2.38 8.03 -0.50
CA GLY A 34 -3.82 7.74 -0.43
C GLY A 34 -4.59 8.45 -1.54
N PRO A 35 -5.84 8.03 -1.86
CA PRO A 35 -6.65 8.66 -2.91
C PRO A 35 -6.87 10.16 -2.74
N GLY A 36 -6.85 10.67 -1.49
CA GLY A 36 -6.98 12.09 -1.18
C GLY A 36 -5.68 12.91 -1.26
N MET A 37 -4.54 12.29 -1.60
CA MET A 37 -3.24 12.97 -1.72
C MET A 37 -3.00 13.49 -3.14
N GLY A 38 -2.86 14.81 -3.26
CA GLY A 38 -2.37 15.56 -4.43
C GLY A 38 -2.31 14.83 -5.78
N GLY A 39 -3.45 14.72 -6.48
CA GLY A 39 -3.52 14.18 -7.84
C GLY A 39 -3.35 12.66 -7.95
N PHE A 40 -3.14 11.94 -6.85
CA PHE A 40 -3.10 10.47 -6.86
C PHE A 40 -4.48 9.85 -7.05
N GLY A 41 -5.54 10.49 -6.54
CA GLY A 41 -6.92 10.10 -6.85
C GLY A 41 -7.22 10.18 -8.34
N GLU A 42 -6.88 11.30 -8.98
CA GLU A 42 -6.99 11.48 -10.44
C GLU A 42 -6.17 10.43 -11.20
N PHE A 43 -4.94 10.14 -10.75
CA PHE A 43 -4.12 9.06 -11.33
C PHE A 43 -4.80 7.68 -11.22
N LEU A 44 -5.44 7.36 -10.10
CA LEU A 44 -6.17 6.10 -9.95
C LEU A 44 -7.44 6.05 -10.83
N GLU A 45 -8.08 7.19 -11.07
CA GLU A 45 -9.21 7.32 -11.99
C GLU A 45 -8.79 7.16 -13.46
N ASP A 46 -7.64 7.71 -13.83
CA ASP A 46 -7.03 7.58 -15.16
C ASP A 46 -6.48 6.17 -15.43
N HIS A 47 -6.17 5.41 -14.37
CA HIS A 47 -5.59 4.07 -14.41
C HIS A 47 -6.42 3.04 -13.61
N PRO A 48 -7.67 2.76 -14.02
CA PRO A 48 -8.56 1.86 -13.29
C PRO A 48 -8.01 0.43 -13.14
N GLU A 49 -7.11 0.01 -14.03
CA GLU A 49 -6.40 -1.27 -13.97
C GLU A 49 -5.50 -1.43 -12.74
N ILE A 50 -5.07 -0.32 -12.12
CA ILE A 50 -4.22 -0.31 -10.93
C ILE A 50 -5.05 -0.31 -9.64
N TRP A 51 -6.34 0.04 -9.72
CA TRP A 51 -7.20 0.26 -8.56
C TRP A 51 -7.32 -0.96 -7.64
N SER A 52 -7.54 -2.16 -8.21
CA SER A 52 -7.68 -3.39 -7.41
C SER A 52 -6.39 -3.69 -6.63
N THR A 53 -5.25 -3.59 -7.30
CA THR A 53 -3.93 -3.83 -6.72
C THR A 53 -3.61 -2.79 -5.65
N HIS A 54 -3.95 -1.52 -5.88
CA HIS A 54 -3.79 -0.47 -4.88
C HIS A 54 -4.64 -0.74 -3.63
N ARG A 55 -5.89 -1.16 -3.80
CA ARG A 55 -6.76 -1.52 -2.67
C ARG A 55 -6.17 -2.67 -1.85
N GLU A 56 -5.73 -3.75 -2.50
CA GLU A 56 -5.09 -4.89 -1.83
C GLU A 56 -3.84 -4.48 -1.04
N LEU A 57 -3.04 -3.59 -1.63
CA LEU A 57 -1.87 -3.02 -0.97
C LEU A 57 -2.27 -2.22 0.27
N MET A 58 -3.29 -1.35 0.17
CA MET A 58 -3.77 -0.55 1.30
C MET A 58 -4.33 -1.43 2.43
N ASP A 59 -4.97 -2.55 2.10
CA ASP A 59 -5.43 -3.53 3.09
C ASP A 59 -4.24 -4.21 3.78
N LEU A 60 -3.22 -4.63 3.03
CA LEU A 60 -1.97 -5.19 3.58
C LEU A 60 -1.26 -4.19 4.49
N VAL A 61 -1.16 -2.93 4.04
CA VAL A 61 -0.64 -1.80 4.82
C VAL A 61 -1.44 -1.60 6.11
N GLY A 62 -2.76 -1.71 6.06
CA GLY A 62 -3.65 -1.66 7.21
C GLY A 62 -3.41 -2.81 8.20
N ASP A 63 -3.24 -4.03 7.71
CA ASP A 63 -2.93 -5.21 8.53
C ASP A 63 -1.57 -5.04 9.22
N LEU A 64 -0.55 -4.56 8.50
CA LEU A 64 0.76 -4.24 9.07
C LEU A 64 0.67 -3.15 10.14
N LYS A 65 -0.19 -2.13 9.96
CA LYS A 65 -0.47 -1.10 11.00
C LYS A 65 -1.04 -1.72 12.27
N LEU A 66 -2.04 -2.59 12.14
CA LEU A 66 -2.69 -3.24 13.27
C LEU A 66 -1.73 -4.17 14.01
N HIS A 67 -0.97 -4.97 13.26
CA HIS A 67 -0.01 -5.89 13.84
C HIS A 67 1.11 -5.15 14.57
N SER A 68 1.73 -4.15 13.92
CA SER A 68 2.82 -3.38 14.53
C SER A 68 2.38 -2.60 15.78
N ARG A 69 1.17 -2.02 15.78
CA ARG A 69 0.71 -1.17 16.89
C ARG A 69 0.09 -1.95 18.05
N TYR A 70 -0.58 -3.06 17.76
CA TYR A 70 -1.41 -3.77 18.73
C TYR A 70 -1.08 -5.25 18.88
N GLY A 71 -0.18 -5.81 18.06
CA GLY A 71 0.11 -7.24 18.03
C GLY A 71 -1.05 -8.09 17.49
N VAL A 72 -2.03 -7.48 16.82
CA VAL A 72 -3.24 -8.14 16.34
C VAL A 72 -3.17 -8.37 14.84
N THR A 73 -3.53 -9.56 14.39
CA THR A 73 -3.64 -9.92 12.98
C THR A 73 -5.13 -10.00 12.61
N ARG A 74 -5.55 -9.36 11.52
CA ARG A 74 -6.94 -9.49 11.02
C ARG A 74 -7.11 -10.88 10.41
N GLU A 75 -8.17 -11.59 10.79
CA GLU A 75 -8.58 -12.78 10.04
C GLU A 75 -9.07 -12.33 8.65
N ARG A 76 -8.26 -12.59 7.62
CA ARG A 76 -8.74 -12.46 6.24
C ARG A 76 -9.70 -13.60 5.99
N HIS A 77 -11.00 -13.33 6.08
CA HIS A 77 -11.97 -14.21 5.44
C HIS A 77 -11.63 -14.25 3.95
N ARG A 78 -11.03 -15.35 3.49
CA ARG A 78 -11.09 -15.78 2.09
C ARG A 78 -12.57 -16.03 1.78
N GLY A 79 -13.32 -14.96 1.58
CA GLY A 79 -14.66 -15.00 1.03
C GLY A 79 -14.50 -15.42 -0.42
N GLY A 80 -14.66 -16.72 -0.67
CA GLY A 80 -14.90 -17.20 -2.02
C GLY A 80 -16.20 -16.62 -2.53
N ILE A 81 -16.12 -15.96 -3.68
CA ILE A 81 -17.13 -15.95 -4.74
C ILE A 81 -16.35 -15.96 -6.04
#